data_AF-A0A256XQ80-F1
#
_entry.id   AF-A0A256XQ80-F1
#
_cell.length_a   1.000
_cell.length_b   1.000
_cell.length_c   1.000
_cell.angle_alpha   90.00
_cell.angle_beta   90.00
_cell.angle_gamma   90.00
#
_symmetry.space_group_name_H-M   'P 1'
#
loop_
_entity.id
_entity.type
_entity.pdbx_description
1 polymer ?
#
loop_
_entity_poly.entity_id
_entity_poly.type
_entity_poly.pdbx_seq_one_letter_code
_entity_poly.pdbx_strand_id
1 'polypeptide(L)'
;MCGKEILALFGRALERFEKELEILKRLKHPNIISLLENPTRSPLIVLEYCENGSLRNILKNAGKLYVKLSLEITKPIVDTATYVHKHNVIREALNQKNILFTKLISKQI
;
A
#
# COMPACT_ATOMS: atom_id res chain seq x y z
N MET A 1 -24.57 14.52 17.09
CA MET A 1 -24.57 13.36 16.17
C MET A 1 -25.45 12.27 16.78
N CYS A 2 -26.42 11.75 16.04
CA CYS A 2 -27.36 10.75 16.54
C CYS A 2 -26.74 9.34 16.41
N GLY A 3 -27.01 8.43 17.37
CA GLY A 3 -26.34 7.12 17.44
C GLY A 3 -26.46 6.23 16.19
N LYS A 4 -27.47 6.44 15.34
CA LYS A 4 -27.65 5.73 14.06
C LYS A 4 -26.57 6.09 13.02
N GLU A 5 -26.09 7.33 13.02
CA GLU A 5 -25.06 7.81 12.10
C GLU A 5 -23.70 7.21 12.44
N ILE A 6 -23.42 7.05 13.73
CA ILE A 6 -22.19 6.43 14.26
C ILE A 6 -22.14 4.94 13.90
N LEU A 7 -23.25 4.22 14.07
CA LEU A 7 -23.34 2.80 13.68
C LEU A 7 -23.16 2.59 12.17
N ALA A 8 -23.76 3.44 11.35
CA ALA A 8 -23.60 3.39 9.89
C ALA A 8 -22.16 3.69 9.45
N LEU A 9 -21.48 4.61 10.13
CA LEU A 9 -20.05 4.89 9.89
C LEU A 9 -19.17 3.69 10.26
N PHE A 10 -19.43 3.06 11.40
CA PHE A 10 -18.70 1.88 11.85
C PHE A 10 -18.90 0.69 10.89
N GLY A 11 -20.14 0.44 10.46
CA GLY A 11 -20.44 -0.61 9.48
C GLY A 11 -19.69 -0.42 8.15
N ARG A 12 -19.66 0.81 7.61
CA ARG A 12 -18.89 1.11 6.38
C ARG A 12 -17.37 0.94 6.57
N ALA A 13 -16.85 1.28 7.74
CA ALA A 13 -15.44 1.12 8.03
C ALA A 13 -15.06 -0.37 8.09
N LEU A 14 -15.91 -1.19 8.73
CA LEU A 14 -15.70 -2.64 8.82
C LEU A 14 -15.78 -3.31 7.43
N GLU A 15 -16.74 -2.93 6.60
CA GLU A 15 -16.86 -3.46 5.23
C GLU A 15 -15.61 -3.16 4.39
N ARG A 16 -15.06 -1.94 4.51
CA ARG A 16 -13.80 -1.56 3.83
C ARG A 16 -12.63 -2.36 4.38
N PHE A 17 -12.57 -2.56 5.69
CA PHE A 17 -11.54 -3.37 6.33
C PHE A 17 -11.55 -4.81 5.81
N GLU A 18 -12.71 -5.46 5.76
CA GLU A 18 -12.86 -6.83 5.28
C GLU A 18 -12.46 -6.96 3.80
N LYS A 19 -12.85 -6.00 2.96
CA LYS A 19 -12.45 -5.94 1.55
C LYS A 19 -10.94 -5.80 1.37
N GLU A 20 -10.28 -4.92 2.14
CA GLU A 20 -8.82 -4.76 2.07
C GLU A 20 -8.09 -6.03 2.56
N LEU A 21 -8.58 -6.66 3.63
CA LEU A 21 -8.03 -7.91 4.14
C LEU A 21 -8.13 -9.06 3.11
N GLU A 22 -9.28 -9.22 2.45
CA GLU A 22 -9.50 -10.20 1.36
C GLU A 22 -8.49 -10.00 0.23
N ILE A 23 -8.27 -8.75 -0.18
CA ILE A 23 -7.30 -8.40 -1.23
C ILE A 23 -5.87 -8.77 -0.79
N LEU A 24 -5.48 -8.43 0.44
CA LEU A 24 -4.15 -8.73 1.00
C LEU A 24 -3.90 -10.23 1.17
N LYS A 25 -4.95 -11.02 1.44
CA LYS A 25 -4.86 -12.48 1.48
C LYS A 25 -4.62 -13.08 0.10
N ARG A 26 -5.30 -12.56 -0.93
CA ARG A 26 -5.28 -13.10 -2.30
C ARG A 26 -4.03 -12.72 -3.10
N LEU A 27 -3.58 -11.47 -3.00
CA LEU A 27 -2.48 -10.98 -3.84
C LEU A 27 -1.12 -11.40 -3.26
N LYS A 28 -0.30 -12.05 -4.08
CA LYS A 28 1.07 -12.47 -3.72
C LYS A 28 2.04 -12.05 -4.81
N HIS A 29 2.85 -11.03 -4.50
CA HIS A 29 3.80 -10.43 -5.44
C HIS A 29 5.01 -9.87 -4.67
N PRO A 30 6.25 -9.97 -5.18
CA PRO A 30 7.44 -9.46 -4.49
C PRO A 30 7.44 -7.96 -4.20
N ASN A 31 6.57 -7.19 -4.85
CA ASN A 31 6.42 -5.74 -4.65
C ASN A 31 5.04 -5.34 -4.08
N ILE A 32 4.28 -6.30 -3.54
CA ILE A 32 3.06 -6.03 -2.77
C ILE A 32 3.34 -6.35 -1.32
N ILE A 33 2.91 -5.45 -0.43
CA ILE A 33 3.09 -5.60 1.00
C ILE A 33 2.45 -6.91 1.50
N SER A 34 3.22 -7.68 2.25
CA SER A 34 2.82 -8.99 2.75
C SER A 34 2.00 -8.89 4.03
N LEU A 35 0.85 -9.57 4.05
CA LEU A 35 0.08 -9.83 5.26
C LEU A 35 0.81 -10.87 6.11
N LEU A 36 1.17 -10.51 7.35
CA LEU A 36 1.76 -11.41 8.32
C LEU A 36 0.67 -12.08 9.16
N GLU A 37 -0.20 -11.27 9.76
CA GLU A 37 -1.26 -11.75 10.66
C GLU A 37 -2.53 -10.91 10.55
N ASN A 38 -3.67 -11.52 10.89
CA ASN A 38 -4.94 -10.84 11.09
C ASN A 38 -5.71 -11.56 12.22
N PRO A 39 -5.60 -11.08 13.48
CA PRO A 39 -6.26 -11.70 14.62
C PRO A 39 -7.77 -11.80 14.46
N THR A 40 -8.38 -12.93 14.84
CA THR A 40 -9.82 -13.17 14.65
C THR A 40 -10.73 -12.37 15.58
N ARG A 41 -10.18 -11.87 16.71
CA ARG A 41 -10.94 -11.16 17.75
C ARG A 41 -10.89 -9.64 17.63
N SER A 42 -10.27 -9.11 16.57
CA SER A 42 -10.04 -7.67 16.40
C SER A 42 -9.85 -7.31 14.92
N PRO A 43 -10.38 -6.17 14.44
CA PRO A 43 -10.13 -5.70 13.08
C PRO A 43 -8.71 -5.10 12.97
N LEU A 44 -7.68 -5.96 13.04
CA LEU A 44 -6.28 -5.59 12.95
C LEU A 44 -5.58 -6.33 11.82
N ILE A 45 -4.79 -5.61 11.04
CA ILE A 45 -3.96 -6.15 9.96
C ILE A 45 -2.50 -5.93 10.36
N VAL A 46 -1.74 -7.01 10.48
CA VAL A 46 -0.29 -6.97 10.70
C VAL A 46 0.40 -7.22 9.36
N LEU A 47 1.20 -6.25 8.92
CA LEU A 47 1.89 -6.25 7.64
C LEU A 47 3.40 -6.33 7.83
N GLU A 48 4.13 -6.73 6.79
CA GLU A 48 5.58 -6.55 6.76
C GLU A 48 5.95 -5.07 6.97
N TYR A 49 7.10 -4.86 7.61
CA TYR A 49 7.60 -3.51 7.88
C TYR A 49 8.50 -3.04 6.75
N CYS A 50 8.24 -1.83 6.24
CA CYS A 50 9.10 -1.15 5.26
C CYS A 50 9.79 0.04 5.92
N GLU A 51 11.05 -0.14 6.28
CA GLU A 51 11.83 0.75 7.14
C GLU A 51 12.27 2.06 6.48
N ASN A 52 12.23 2.16 5.14
CA ASN A 52 12.74 3.32 4.40
C ASN A 52 11.65 4.31 3.98
N GLY A 53 10.48 4.26 4.61
CA GLY A 53 9.40 5.21 4.42
C GLY A 53 8.72 5.11 3.05
N SER A 54 7.96 6.16 2.71
CA SER A 54 7.16 6.23 1.48
C SER A 54 7.79 7.08 0.37
N LEU A 55 7.34 6.89 -0.87
CA LEU A 55 7.73 7.74 -2.01
C LEU A 55 7.43 9.22 -1.74
N ARG A 56 6.36 9.52 -1.00
CA ARG A 56 6.06 10.88 -0.56
C ARG A 56 7.17 11.46 0.32
N ASN A 57 7.74 10.66 1.24
CA ASN A 57 8.86 11.11 2.08
C ASN A 57 10.09 11.43 1.24
N ILE A 58 10.39 10.58 0.27
CA ILE A 58 11.52 10.76 -0.64
C ILE A 58 11.34 12.03 -1.48
N LEU A 59 10.19 12.20 -2.13
CA LEU A 59 9.90 13.37 -2.96
C LEU A 59 9.91 14.67 -2.16
N LYS A 60 9.44 14.65 -0.91
CA LYS A 60 9.48 15.83 -0.02
C LYS A 60 10.92 16.23 0.31
N ASN A 61 11.82 15.27 0.50
CA ASN A 61 13.20 15.53 0.94
C ASN A 61 14.18 15.75 -0.22
N ALA A 62 13.96 15.12 -1.37
CA ALA A 62 14.85 15.17 -2.54
C ALA A 62 14.38 16.14 -3.63
N GLY A 63 13.10 16.53 -3.64
CA GLY A 63 12.54 17.28 -4.76
C GLY A 63 12.38 16.41 -6.00
N LYS A 64 12.94 16.84 -7.14
CA LYS A 64 12.88 16.08 -8.40
C LYS A 64 13.86 14.91 -8.36
N LEU A 65 13.41 13.75 -8.81
CA LEU A 65 14.25 12.57 -8.94
C LEU A 65 14.98 12.59 -10.29
N TYR A 66 16.22 12.10 -10.30
CA TYR A 66 16.91 11.82 -11.55
C TYR A 66 16.18 10.74 -12.35
N VAL A 67 16.32 10.77 -13.68
CA VAL A 67 15.64 9.84 -14.59
C VAL A 67 15.92 8.39 -14.23
N LYS A 68 17.18 8.05 -13.93
CA LYS A 68 17.57 6.69 -13.57
C LYS A 68 16.81 6.19 -12.34
N LEU A 69 16.77 6.99 -11.27
CA LEU A 69 16.03 6.62 -10.07
C LEU A 69 14.51 6.56 -10.32
N SER A 70 13.99 7.46 -11.14
CA SER A 70 12.58 7.43 -11.53
C SER A 70 12.22 6.10 -12.20
N LEU A 71 13.07 5.62 -13.12
CA LEU A 71 12.89 4.32 -13.79
C LEU A 71 13.00 3.14 -12.81
N GLU A 72 13.96 3.18 -11.89
CA GLU A 72 14.13 2.14 -10.85
C GLU A 72 12.89 2.02 -9.95
N ILE A 73 12.22 3.13 -9.65
CA ILE A 73 10.97 3.16 -8.85
C ILE A 73 9.77 2.75 -9.70
N THR A 74 9.64 3.28 -10.92
CA THR A 74 8.46 3.06 -11.76
C THR A 74 8.37 1.63 -12.27
N LYS A 75 9.49 0.96 -12.55
CA LYS A 75 9.49 -0.43 -13.04
C LYS A 75 8.72 -1.41 -12.14
N PRO A 76 9.01 -1.54 -10.82
CA PRO A 76 8.25 -2.42 -9.93
C PRO A 76 6.80 -1.96 -9.72
N ILE A 77 6.52 -0.66 -9.80
CA ILE A 77 5.15 -0.13 -9.72
C ILE A 77 4.31 -0.63 -10.89
N VAL A 78 4.84 -0.54 -12.12
CA VAL A 78 4.13 -0.99 -13.34
C VAL A 78 3.95 -2.51 -13.35
N ASP A 79 4.98 -3.25 -12.93
CA ASP A 79 4.91 -4.71 -12.78
C ASP A 79 3.81 -5.11 -11.77
N THR A 80 3.80 -4.46 -10.61
CA THR A 80 2.76 -4.65 -9.59
C THR A 80 1.37 -4.29 -10.12
N ALA A 81 1.20 -3.14 -10.77
CA ALA A 81 -0.09 -2.72 -11.33
C ALA A 81 -0.61 -3.74 -12.36
N THR A 82 0.29 -4.26 -13.20
CA THR A 82 -0.03 -5.30 -14.19
C THR A 82 -0.50 -6.59 -13.51
N TYR A 83 0.21 -7.04 -12.45
CA TYR A 83 -0.19 -8.20 -11.67
C TYR A 83 -1.57 -8.01 -11.01
N VAL A 84 -1.80 -6.85 -10.39
CA VAL A 84 -3.05 -6.52 -9.69
C VAL A 84 -4.23 -6.48 -10.67
N HIS A 85 -4.06 -5.89 -11.85
CA HIS A 85 -5.08 -5.87 -12.90
C HIS A 85 -5.41 -7.27 -13.42
N LYS A 86 -4.41 -8.15 -13.60
CA LYS A 86 -4.64 -9.56 -13.99
C LYS A 86 -5.47 -10.34 -12.96
N HIS A 87 -5.47 -9.90 -11.70
CA HIS A 87 -6.27 -10.49 -10.62
C HIS A 87 -7.60 -9.76 -10.40
N ASN A 88 -8.06 -8.95 -11.35
CA ASN A 88 -9.31 -8.17 -11.31
C ASN A 88 -9.44 -7.30 -10.06
N VAL A 89 -8.32 -6.78 -9.55
CA VAL A 89 -8.31 -5.79 -8.47
C VAL A 89 -8.07 -4.44 -9.11
N ILE A 90 -9.00 -3.51 -8.89
CA ILE A 90 -8.83 -2.10 -9.24
C ILE A 90 -8.65 -1.36 -7.93
N ARG A 91 -7.48 -0.75 -7.73
CA ARG A 91 -7.13 -0.12 -6.46
C ARG A 91 -6.83 1.35 -6.66
N GLU A 92 -7.65 2.20 -6.05
CA GLU A 92 -7.43 3.67 -5.96
C GLU A 92 -6.21 4.05 -5.09
N ALA A 93 -5.50 3.05 -4.55
CA ALA A 93 -4.42 3.23 -3.59
C ALA A 93 -3.05 3.45 -4.23
N LEU A 94 -2.89 3.43 -5.56
CA LEU A 94 -1.60 3.68 -6.21
C LEU A 94 -1.25 5.17 -6.14
N ASN A 95 -0.68 5.57 -5.01
CA ASN A 95 -0.26 6.93 -4.74
C ASN A 95 1.06 6.95 -3.95
N GLN A 96 1.67 8.13 -3.86
CA GLN A 96 2.99 8.31 -3.26
C GLN A 96 3.07 7.93 -1.76
N LYS A 97 1.94 7.85 -1.04
CA LYS A 97 1.92 7.43 0.38
C LYS A 97 1.96 5.92 0.54
N ASN A 98 1.51 5.17 -0.46
CA ASN A 98 1.33 3.72 -0.43
C ASN A 98 2.44 2.96 -1.18
N ILE A 99 3.40 3.67 -1.75
CA ILE A 99 4.64 3.10 -2.30
C ILE A 99 5.69 3.21 -1.20
N LEU A 100 6.05 2.07 -0.61
CA LEU A 100 6.97 1.96 0.52
C LEU A 100 8.27 1.28 0.10
N PHE A 101 9.34 1.54 0.84
CA PHE A 101 10.67 1.05 0.51
C PHE A 101 11.25 0.18 1.63
N THR A 102 11.72 -1.01 1.26
CA THR A 102 12.50 -1.92 2.13
C THR A 102 14.00 -1.75 1.95
N LYS A 103 14.44 -1.04 0.91
CA LYS A 103 15.85 -0.72 0.67
C LYS A 103 16.06 0.77 0.64
N LEU A 104 17.20 1.21 1.17
CA LEU A 104 17.65 2.58 1.00
C LEU A 104 17.82 2.87 -0.48
N ILE A 105 17.18 3.94 -0.94
CA ILE A 105 17.44 4.49 -2.25
C ILE A 105 18.70 5.34 -2.12
N SER A 106 19.79 4.86 -2.71
CA SER A 106 21.02 5.65 -2.81
C SER A 106 20.74 6.88 -3.65
N LYS A 107 20.92 8.08 -3.08
CA LYS A 107 21.02 9.31 -3.86
C LYS A 107 22.26 9.15 -4.75
N GLN A 108 22.07 8.79 -6.01
CA GLN A 108 23.10 9.03 -7.00
C GLN A 108 23.17 10.55 -7.15
N ILE A 109 24.32 11.07 -6.73
CA ILE A 109 24.70 12.48 -6.73
C ILE A 109 24.60 13.02 -8.16
#